data_AF-A0A354FFB0-F1
#
_entry.id   AF-A0A354FFB0-F1
#
_cell.length_a   1.000
_cell.length_b   1.000
_cell.length_c   1.000
_cell.angle_alpha   90.00
_cell.angle_beta   90.00
_cell.angle_gamma   90.00
#
_symmetry.space_group_name_H-M   'P 1'
#
loop_
_entity.id
_entity.type
_entity.pdbx_description
1 polymer ?
#
loop_
_entity_poly.entity_id
_entity_poly.type
_entity_poly.pdbx_seq_one_letter_code
_entity_poly.pdbx_strand_id
1 'polypeptide(L)' 'FDALNDVRNMEVPMREVRRTGMHAQACVVYTISPVHTNQHYLETALRLQDMGADSICIKDMA' A
#
# COMPACT_ATOMS: atom_id res chain seq x y z
N PHE A 1 6.39 0.31 -1.28
CA PHE A 1 5.77 1.00 -0.13
C PHE A 1 6.04 2.48 -0.27
N ASP A 2 5.24 3.31 0.37
CA ASP A 2 5.47 4.74 0.51
C ASP A 2 5.53 5.08 2.00
N ALA A 3 6.45 5.96 2.41
CA ALA A 3 6.68 6.24 3.83
C ALA A 3 5.51 6.98 4.51
N LEU A 4 4.67 7.67 3.73
CA LEU A 4 3.52 8.43 4.23
C LEU A 4 2.19 7.70 4.00
N ASN A 5 2.21 6.43 3.54
CA ASN A 5 1.04 5.75 3.01
C ASN A 5 0.32 6.54 1.89
N ASP A 6 1.04 7.41 1.16
CA ASP A 6 0.49 8.14 0.03
C ASP A 6 0.41 7.22 -1.19
N VAL A 7 -0.77 6.66 -1.42
CA VAL A 7 -1.02 5.70 -2.50
C VAL A 7 -0.74 6.28 -3.90
N ARG A 8 -0.75 7.61 -4.07
CA ARG A 8 -0.43 8.25 -5.36
C ARG A 8 1.01 7.96 -5.79
N ASN A 9 1.92 7.87 -4.83
CA ASN A 9 3.32 7.53 -5.09
C ASN A 9 3.49 6.07 -5.54
N MET A 10 2.47 5.23 -5.35
CA MET A 10 2.47 3.83 -5.76
C MET A 10 1.93 3.61 -7.18
N GLU A 11 1.29 4.60 -7.82
CA GLU A 11 0.65 4.44 -9.13
C GLU A 11 1.62 3.99 -10.23
N VAL A 12 2.74 4.71 -10.38
CA VAL A 12 3.76 4.42 -11.39
C VAL A 12 4.42 3.05 -11.15
N PRO A 13 4.98 2.75 -9.97
CA PRO A 13 5.64 1.46 -9.75
C PRO A 13 4.66 0.28 -9.87
N MET A 14 3.43 0.40 -9.37
CA MET A 14 2.44 -0.69 -9.49
C MET A 14 2.02 -0.93 -10.94
N ARG A 15 1.85 0.13 -11.73
CA ARG A 15 1.57 0.01 -13.17
C ARG A 15 2.70 -0.70 -13.91
N GLU A 16 3.96 -0.35 -13.62
CA GLU A 16 5.11 -1.00 -14.27
C GLU A 16 5.28 -2.46 -13.87
N VAL A 17 5.06 -2.80 -12.59
CA VAL A 17 5.06 -4.21 -12.12
C VAL A 17 3.99 -5.02 -12.86
N ARG A 18 2.77 -4.49 -12.99
CA ARG A 18 1.71 -5.14 -13.78
C ARG A 18 2.09 -5.29 -15.25
N ARG A 19 2.66 -4.26 -15.88
CA ARG A 19 3.09 -4.30 -17.29
C ARG A 19 4.11 -5.40 -17.55
N THR A 20 4.93 -5.72 -16.56
CA THR A 20 5.95 -6.78 -16.65
C THR A 20 5.43 -8.16 -16.25
N GLY A 21 4.17 -8.28 -15.83
CA GLY A 21 3.58 -9.55 -15.38
C GLY A 21 4.16 -10.06 -14.06
N MET A 22 4.78 -9.18 -13.28
CA MET A 22 5.40 -9.50 -12.00
C MET A 22 4.41 -9.29 -10.84
N HIS A 23 4.74 -9.83 -9.67
CA HIS A 23 3.87 -9.76 -8.48
C HIS A 23 3.98 -8.38 -7.79
N ALA A 24 2.89 -7.63 -7.75
CA ALA A 24 2.78 -6.35 -7.05
C ALA A 24 2.36 -6.55 -5.59
N GLN A 25 3.34 -6.70 -4.69
CA GLN A 25 3.09 -6.65 -3.25
C GLN A 25 3.12 -5.19 -2.77
N ALA A 26 1.93 -4.59 -2.57
CA ALA A 26 1.81 -3.26 -2.01
C ALA A 26 1.85 -3.31 -0.48
N CYS A 27 2.25 -2.22 0.17
CA CYS A 27 2.41 -2.20 1.62
C CYS A 27 1.57 -1.11 2.27
N VAL A 28 0.95 -1.46 3.39
CA VAL A 28 0.46 -0.52 4.41
C VAL A 28 1.55 -0.39 5.45
N VAL A 29 2.14 0.80 5.59
CA VAL A 29 3.16 1.08 6.61
C VAL A 29 2.45 1.36 7.93
N TYR A 30 2.74 0.54 8.93
CA TYR A 30 2.12 0.62 10.25
C TYR A 30 2.84 1.65 11.13
N THR A 31 2.06 2.36 11.95
CA THR A 31 2.53 3.23 13.02
C THR A 31 1.43 3.45 14.07
N ILE A 32 1.74 4.15 15.16
CA ILE A 32 0.79 4.49 16.22
C ILE A 32 0.73 6.01 16.34
N SER A 33 -0.47 6.58 16.19
CA SER A 33 -0.70 8.02 16.38
C SER A 33 -2.20 8.30 16.57
N PRO A 34 -2.60 9.53 16.97
CA PRO A 34 -4.01 9.90 17.10
C PRO A 34 -4.85 9.79 15.82
N VAL A 35 -4.22 9.73 14.64
CA VAL A 35 -4.93 9.72 13.34
C VAL A 35 -4.89 8.37 12.63
N HIS A 36 -4.07 7.43 13.11
CA HIS A 36 -3.94 6.10 12.51
C HIS A 36 -4.87 5.12 13.22
N THR A 37 -5.89 4.64 12.52
CA THR A 37 -6.92 3.71 13.03
C THR A 37 -7.01 2.45 12.17
N ASN A 38 -7.69 1.41 12.65
CA ASN A 38 -7.98 0.22 11.83
C ASN A 38 -8.72 0.59 10.53
N GLN A 39 -9.63 1.56 10.59
CA GLN A 39 -10.35 2.03 9.42
C GLN A 39 -9.41 2.69 8.40
N HIS A 40 -8.49 3.54 8.86
CA HIS A 40 -7.47 4.15 8.01
C HIS A 40 -6.62 3.09 7.28
N TYR A 41 -6.18 2.05 7.99
CA TYR A 41 -5.40 0.96 7.39
C TYR A 41 -6.22 0.11 6.42
N LEU A 42 -7.48 -0.18 6.75
CA LEU A 42 -8.39 -0.88 5.86
C LEU A 42 -8.61 -0.11 4.56
N GLU A 43 -8.87 1.19 4.64
CA GLU A 43 -9.05 2.05 3.46
C GLU A 43 -7.78 2.12 2.60
N THR A 44 -6.61 2.21 3.22
CA THR A 44 -5.34 2.19 2.50
C THR A 44 -5.15 0.85 1.77
N ALA A 45 -5.43 -0.28 2.42
CA ALA A 45 -5.34 -1.60 1.81
C ALA A 45 -6.33 -1.78 0.64
N LEU A 46 -7.57 -1.32 0.81
CA LEU A 46 -8.59 -1.36 -0.26
C LEU A 46 -8.17 -0.51 -1.47
N ARG A 47 -7.63 0.70 -1.25
CA ARG A 47 -7.11 1.53 -2.35
C ARG A 47 -5.95 0.87 -3.09
N LEU A 48 -5.03 0.23 -2.36
CA LEU A 48 -3.94 -0.53 -2.97
C LEU A 48 -4.46 -1.76 -3.75
N GLN A 49 -5.48 -2.45 -3.26
CA GLN A 49 -6.18 -3.50 -4.02
C GLN A 49 -6.84 -2.95 -5.29
N ASP A 50 -7.54 -1.81 -5.22
CA ASP A 50 -8.18 -1.19 -6.39
C ASP A 50 -7.15 -0.73 -7.43
N MET A 51 -5.98 -0.31 -6.97
CA MET A 51 -4.81 -0.05 -7.82
C MET A 51 -4.21 -1.34 -8.40
N GLY A 52 -4.68 -2.51 -7.99
CA GLY A 52 -4.36 -3.87 -8.41
C GLY A 52 -3.05 -4.41 -7.85
N ALA A 53 -2.90 -4.31 -6.54
CA ALA A 53 -1.96 -5.13 -5.78
C ALA A 53 -2.40 -6.59 -5.78
N ASP A 54 -1.45 -7.51 -5.96
CA ASP A 54 -1.69 -8.96 -5.89
C ASP A 54 -1.69 -9.47 -4.44
N SER A 55 -0.95 -8.79 -3.56
CA SER A 55 -1.02 -9.02 -2.12
C SER A 55 -0.71 -7.74 -1.34
N ILE A 56 -1.16 -7.72 -0.08
CA ILE A 56 -0.91 -6.63 0.86
C ILE A 56 0.09 -7.08 1.93
N CYS A 57 1.08 -6.24 2.17
CA CYS A 57 2.06 -6.37 3.24
C CYS A 57 1.75 -5.34 4.34
N ILE A 58 1.58 -5.79 5.58
CA ILE A 58 1.59 -4.90 6.75
C ILE A 58 3.03 -4.74 7.17
N LYS A 59 3.57 -3.53 7.04
CA LYS A 59 4.98 -3.25 7.30
C LYS A 59 5.14 -2.43 8.58
N ASP A 60 5.54 -3.10 9.64
CA ASP A 60 6.10 -2.47 10.84
C ASP A 60 7.61 -2.33 10.67
N MET A 61 8.13 -1.10 10.75
CA MET A 61 9.56 -0.79 10.55
C MET A 61 10.26 -0.37 11.85
N ALA A 62 9.49 -0.05 12.89
CA ALA A 62 10.01 0.45 14.16
C ALA A 62 10.83 -0.61 14.92
#